data_AF-A0A6G0VU87-F1
#
_entry.id   AF-A0A6G0VU87-F1
#
_cell.length_a   1.000
_cell.length_b   1.000
_cell.length_c   1.000
_cell.angle_alpha   90.00
_cell.angle_beta   90.00
_cell.angle_gamma   90.00
#
_symmetry.space_group_name_H-M   'P 1'
#
loop_
_entity.id
_entity.type
_entity.pdbx_description
1 polymer ?
#
loop_
_entity_poly.entity_id
_entity_poly.type
_entity_poly.pdbx_seq_one_letter_code
_entity_poly.pdbx_strand_id
1 'polypeptide(L)'
;MDKVTRLHDGASNMECHVQAHVRAKYRTLYIHCAAHLLNLDVWTASNIKPIRNCLRIIEKLYGFFNTPKRNNVLLSCIKNSEIDVKVKTLKLLCATR
;
A
#
# COMPACT_ATOMS: atom_id res chain seq x y z
N MET A 1 12.19 36.72 2.29
CA MET A 1 11.54 36.01 3.42
C MET A 1 11.04 34.69 2.90
N ASP A 2 11.89 33.67 2.98
CA ASP A 2 11.61 32.34 2.43
C ASP A 2 10.50 31.67 3.22
N LYS A 3 9.34 31.45 2.57
CA LYS A 3 8.28 30.62 3.12
C LYS A 3 8.77 29.18 3.08
N VAL A 4 9.44 28.74 4.16
CA VAL A 4 9.80 27.34 4.37
C VAL A 4 8.50 26.53 4.47
N THR A 5 8.13 25.90 3.36
CA THR A 5 6.98 25.00 3.29
C THR A 5 7.47 23.63 3.75
N ARG A 6 7.16 23.26 4.99
CA ARG A 6 7.52 21.93 5.53
C ARG A 6 6.44 20.93 5.14
N LEU A 7 6.82 19.92 4.35
CA LEU A 7 5.96 18.77 4.06
C LEU A 7 5.95 17.83 5.28
N HIS A 8 4.76 17.52 5.76
CA HIS A 8 4.55 16.56 6.84
C HIS A 8 3.77 15.36 6.30
N ASP A 9 4.17 14.16 6.70
CA ASP A 9 3.65 12.88 6.19
C ASP A 9 2.31 12.45 6.80
N GLY A 10 1.78 13.22 7.76
CA GLY A 10 0.51 12.90 8.43
C GLY A 10 0.52 11.58 9.16
N ALA A 11 1.68 11.13 9.66
CA ALA A 11 1.72 10.02 10.59
C ALA A 11 0.84 10.33 11.82
N SER A 12 0.08 9.34 12.32
CA SER A 12 -0.92 9.51 13.39
C SER A 12 -0.38 10.20 14.66
N ASN A 13 0.93 10.06 14.94
CA ASN A 13 1.60 10.75 16.04
C ASN A 13 1.67 12.29 15.89
N MET A 14 1.43 12.81 14.70
CA MET A 14 1.36 14.25 14.40
C MET A 14 -0.06 14.81 14.44
N GLU A 15 -1.10 13.96 14.50
CA GLU A 15 -2.48 14.36 14.18
C GLU A 15 -3.25 15.05 15.32
N CYS A 16 -2.95 14.80 16.59
CA CYS A 16 -3.81 15.32 17.67
C CYS A 16 -3.28 16.61 18.35
N HIS A 17 -2.05 16.60 18.88
CA HIS A 17 -1.55 17.72 19.69
C HIS A 17 -0.55 18.63 18.94
N VAL A 18 0.30 18.03 18.11
CA VAL A 18 1.34 18.77 17.37
C VAL A 18 0.71 19.59 16.25
N GLN A 19 -0.28 19.05 15.54
CA GLN A 19 -0.96 19.79 14.47
C GLN A 19 -1.68 21.04 14.98
N ALA A 20 -2.40 20.96 16.11
CA ALA A 20 -3.10 22.10 16.69
C ALA A 20 -2.11 23.20 17.13
N HIS A 21 -1.02 22.83 17.79
CA HIS A 21 0.01 23.76 18.23
C HIS A 21 0.77 24.40 17.05
N VAL A 22 1.09 23.62 16.01
CA VAL A 22 1.76 24.13 14.80
C VAL A 22 0.83 25.03 13.97
N ARG A 23 -0.45 24.68 13.82
CA ARG A 23 -1.46 25.52 13.14
C ARG A 23 -1.70 26.85 13.88
N ALA A 24 -1.67 26.84 15.21
CA ALA A 24 -1.81 28.04 16.02
C ALA A 24 -0.58 28.95 15.96
N LYS A 25 0.64 28.36 15.88
CA LYS A 25 1.91 29.09 15.91
C LYS A 25 2.43 29.50 14.52
N TYR A 26 2.07 28.76 13.48
CA TYR A 26 2.52 28.98 12.11
C TYR A 26 1.35 28.84 11.13
N ARG A 27 1.18 29.79 10.20
CA ARG A 27 0.27 29.66 9.05
C ARG A 27 0.83 28.65 8.03
N THR A 28 0.92 27.39 8.41
CA THR A 28 1.43 26.32 7.55
C THR A 28 0.28 25.69 6.79
N LEU A 29 0.36 25.72 5.45
CA LEU A 29 -0.47 24.87 4.60
C LEU A 29 -0.06 23.43 4.83
N TYR A 30 -1.01 22.60 5.24
CA TYR A 30 -0.79 21.18 5.42
C TYR A 30 -0.89 20.50 4.06
N ILE A 31 0.26 20.25 3.44
CA ILE A 31 0.34 19.53 2.17
C ILE A 31 0.77 18.11 2.50
N HIS A 32 -0.14 17.15 2.27
CA HIS A 32 0.19 15.74 2.37
C HIS A 32 1.28 15.41 1.35
N CYS A 33 2.27 14.60 1.74
CA CYS A 33 3.25 14.13 0.78
C CYS A 33 2.55 13.29 -0.30
N ALA A 34 3.10 13.27 -1.52
CA ALA A 34 2.51 12.53 -2.63
C ALA A 34 2.29 11.03 -2.30
N ALA A 35 3.17 10.45 -1.47
CA ALA A 35 3.03 9.08 -0.99
C ALA A 35 1.79 8.89 -0.08
N HIS A 36 1.47 9.88 0.76
CA HIS A 36 0.30 9.84 1.63
C HIS A 36 -1.00 10.00 0.83
N LEU A 37 -1.03 10.93 -0.13
CA LEU A 37 -2.18 11.09 -1.03
C LEU A 37 -2.44 9.80 -1.81
N LEU A 38 -1.39 9.19 -2.36
CA LEU A 38 -1.50 7.91 -3.05
C LEU A 38 -2.02 6.80 -2.14
N ASN A 39 -1.54 6.72 -0.90
CA ASN A 39 -2.01 5.72 0.06
C ASN A 39 -3.50 5.91 0.39
N LEU A 40 -3.94 7.15 0.57
CA LEU A 40 -5.33 7.51 0.81
C LEU A 40 -6.22 7.17 -0.40
N ASP A 41 -5.77 7.48 -1.62
CA ASP A 41 -6.48 7.15 -2.86
C ASP A 41 -6.58 5.62 -3.07
N VAL A 42 -5.50 4.88 -2.79
CA VAL A 42 -5.51 3.41 -2.85
C VAL A 42 -6.45 2.82 -1.80
N TRP A 43 -6.47 3.38 -0.59
CA TRP A 43 -7.38 2.94 0.48
C TRP A 43 -8.84 3.18 0.11
N THR A 44 -9.17 4.37 -0.39
CA THR A 44 -10.54 4.70 -0.83
C THR A 44 -10.99 3.82 -1.99
N ALA A 45 -10.12 3.60 -3.00
CA ALA A 45 -10.40 2.68 -4.10
C ALA A 45 -10.60 1.24 -3.60
N SER A 46 -9.80 0.79 -2.63
CA SER A 46 -9.92 -0.54 -2.02
C SER A 46 -11.23 -0.72 -1.24
N ASN A 47 -11.94 0.36 -0.90
CA ASN A 47 -13.26 0.29 -0.27
C ASN A 47 -14.40 0.02 -1.27
N ILE A 48 -14.12 0.10 -2.59
CA ILE A 48 -15.08 -0.28 -3.63
C ILE A 48 -15.25 -1.80 -3.62
N LYS A 49 -16.50 -2.29 -3.49
CA LYS A 49 -16.83 -3.71 -3.31
C LYS A 49 -16.17 -4.64 -4.35
N PRO A 50 -16.28 -4.38 -5.68
CA PRO A 50 -15.58 -5.15 -6.68
C PRO A 50 -14.06 -5.24 -6.45
N ILE A 51 -13.42 -4.11 -6.16
CA ILE A 51 -11.95 -4.03 -5.97
C ILE A 51 -11.55 -4.84 -4.74
N ARG A 52 -12.24 -4.64 -3.62
CA ARG A 52 -12.00 -5.40 -2.39
C ARG A 52 -12.16 -6.89 -2.58
N ASN A 53 -13.18 -7.33 -3.33
CA ASN A 53 -13.41 -8.74 -3.59
C ASN A 53 -12.27 -9.34 -4.41
N CYS A 54 -11.80 -8.65 -5.44
CA CYS A 54 -10.64 -9.07 -6.23
C CYS A 54 -9.38 -9.20 -5.37
N LEU A 55 -9.08 -8.19 -4.54
CA LEU A 55 -7.94 -8.22 -3.62
C LEU A 55 -8.03 -9.41 -2.66
N ARG A 56 -9.22 -9.67 -2.09
CA ARG A 56 -9.44 -10.82 -1.19
C ARG A 56 -9.24 -12.18 -1.88
N ILE A 57 -9.56 -12.28 -3.18
CA ILE A 57 -9.29 -13.51 -3.95
C ILE A 57 -7.77 -13.69 -4.11
N ILE A 58 -7.05 -12.62 -4.45
CA ILE A 58 -5.59 -12.64 -4.58
C ILE A 58 -4.93 -13.06 -3.26
N GLU A 59 -5.39 -12.54 -2.12
CA GLU A 59 -4.90 -12.95 -0.78
C GLU A 59 -5.13 -14.44 -0.52
N LYS A 60 -6.31 -14.97 -0.88
CA LYS A 60 -6.60 -16.39 -0.74
C LYS A 60 -5.72 -17.25 -1.65
N LEU A 61 -5.47 -16.82 -2.87
CA LEU A 61 -4.56 -17.51 -3.80
C LEU A 61 -3.13 -17.51 -3.25
N TYR A 62 -2.67 -16.37 -2.74
CA TYR A 62 -1.38 -16.30 -2.06
C TYR A 62 -1.32 -17.31 -0.91
N GLY A 63 -2.30 -17.28 0.01
CA GLY A 63 -2.34 -18.22 1.14
C GLY A 63 -2.38 -19.69 0.71
N PHE A 64 -3.07 -20.00 -0.39
CA PHE A 64 -3.13 -21.34 -0.94
C PHE A 64 -1.76 -21.84 -1.45
N PHE A 65 -1.05 -21.01 -2.21
CA PHE A 65 0.25 -21.35 -2.80
C PHE A 65 1.44 -21.11 -1.88
N ASN A 66 1.30 -20.37 -0.78
CA ASN A 66 2.35 -20.09 0.21
C ASN A 66 2.75 -21.30 1.08
N THR A 67 2.41 -22.52 0.65
CA THR A 67 2.87 -23.76 1.30
C THR A 67 3.96 -24.40 0.45
N PRO A 68 5.05 -24.95 1.03
CA PRO A 68 6.20 -25.42 0.26
C PRO A 68 5.85 -26.43 -0.85
N LYS A 69 4.98 -27.39 -0.55
CA LYS A 69 4.54 -28.41 -1.52
C LYS A 69 3.82 -27.80 -2.72
N ARG A 70 2.87 -26.89 -2.48
CA ARG A 70 2.06 -26.29 -3.56
C ARG A 70 2.86 -25.24 -4.34
N ASN A 71 3.73 -24.49 -3.66
CA ASN A 71 4.64 -23.56 -4.32
C ASN A 71 5.58 -24.28 -5.30
N ASN A 72 6.11 -25.45 -4.92
CA ASN A 72 6.96 -26.23 -5.80
C ASN A 72 6.21 -26.72 -7.05
N VAL A 73 4.94 -27.13 -6.91
CA VAL A 73 4.10 -27.48 -8.07
C VAL A 73 3.89 -26.27 -8.98
N LEU A 74 3.55 -25.11 -8.40
CA LEU A 74 3.39 -23.86 -9.16
C LEU A 74 4.66 -23.49 -9.94
N LEU A 75 5.82 -23.55 -9.30
CA LEU A 75 7.11 -23.25 -9.93
C LEU A 75 7.44 -24.23 -11.07
N SER A 76 7.12 -25.51 -10.90
CA SER A 76 7.28 -26.52 -11.97
C SER A 76 6.35 -26.23 -13.15
N CYS A 77 5.10 -25.85 -12.90
CA CYS A 77 4.17 -25.43 -13.96
C CYS A 77 4.67 -24.19 -14.70
N ILE A 78 5.20 -23.19 -13.99
CA ILE A 78 5.76 -21.98 -14.62
C ILE A 78 6.98 -22.33 -15.48
N LYS A 79 7.88 -23.19 -15.00
CA LYS A 79 9.05 -23.64 -15.77
C LYS A 79 8.69 -24.39 -17.05
N ASN A 80 7.59 -25.15 -17.02
CA ASN A 80 7.11 -25.93 -18.15
C ASN A 80 6.17 -25.13 -19.08
N SER A 81 5.85 -23.89 -18.73
CA SER A 81 5.03 -23.01 -19.57
C SER A 81 5.88 -22.29 -20.61
N GLU A 82 5.31 -22.03 -21.79
CA GLU A 82 5.95 -21.23 -22.85
C GLU A 82 6.03 -19.73 -22.50
N ILE A 83 5.55 -19.34 -21.33
CA ILE A 83 5.49 -17.96 -20.87
C ILE A 83 6.79 -17.62 -20.13
N ASP A 84 7.59 -16.70 -20.67
CA ASP A 84 8.77 -16.17 -19.99
C ASP A 84 8.36 -15.21 -18.86
N VAL A 85 8.14 -15.76 -17.66
CA VAL A 85 7.79 -14.97 -16.48
C VAL A 85 9.06 -14.56 -15.73
N LYS A 86 9.35 -13.24 -15.74
CA LYS A 86 10.48 -12.64 -14.99
C LYS A 86 10.35 -12.77 -13.47
N VAL A 87 9.13 -12.87 -12.94
CA VAL A 87 8.85 -12.97 -11.51
C VAL A 87 8.20 -14.32 -11.20
N LYS A 88 8.93 -15.18 -10.50
CA LYS A 88 8.46 -16.54 -10.16
C LYS A 88 7.88 -16.66 -8.74
N THR A 89 7.90 -15.56 -8.00
CA THR A 89 7.48 -15.52 -6.59
C THR A 89 6.18 -14.74 -6.45
N LEU A 90 5.18 -15.36 -5.83
CA LEU A 90 3.97 -14.64 -5.41
C LEU A 90 4.33 -13.71 -4.23
N LYS A 91 3.89 -12.45 -4.31
CA LYS A 91 4.05 -11.48 -3.23
C LYS A 91 2.71 -11.27 -2.55
N LEU A 92 2.72 -11.20 -1.22
CA LEU A 92 1.56 -10.80 -0.45
C LEU A 92 1.26 -9.31 -0.72
N LEU A 93 -0.02 -8.96 -0.80
CA LEU A 93 -0.44 -7.58 -0.80
C LEU A 93 -0.06 -6.96 0.56
N CYS A 94 0.71 -5.87 0.56
CA CYS A 94 0.89 -5.12 1.79
C CYS A 94 -0.47 -4.56 2.22
N ALA A 95 -0.86 -4.83 3.46
CA ALA A 95 -2.00 -4.17 4.05
C ALA A 95 -1.73 -2.67 4.06
N THR A 96 -2.49 -1.89 3.30
CA THR A 96 -2.57 -0.44 3.46
C THR A 96 -3.31 -0.20 4.78
N ARG A 97 -2.54 0.13 5.82
CA ARG A 97 -3.06 0.57 7.13
C ARG A 97 -3.78 1.90 6.99
#